data_AF-A0A1Q7ZTY0-F1
#
_entry.id   AF-A0A1Q7ZTY0-F1
#
_cell.length_a   1.000
_cell.length_b   1.000
_cell.length_c   1.000
_cell.angle_alpha   90.00
_cell.angle_beta   90.00
_cell.angle_gamma   90.00
#
_symmetry.space_group_name_H-M   'P 1'
#
loop_
_entity.id
_entity.type
_entity.pdbx_description
1 polymer ?
#
loop_
_entity_poly.entity_id
_entity_poly.type
_entity_poly.pdbx_seq_one_letter_code
_entity_poly.pdbx_strand_id
1 'polypeptide(L)'
;MRNELVCSPRIAALLFSRVAAIGSERSHASDNSALTRREHEIVSLMTQGLSNKEIARQLRIQNATVKNHIHSILAKLHVRRRGEVAARIYGSALLSRGIPSLQHRHRLGSSHDAIAALD
;
A
#
# COMPACT_ATOMS: atom_id res chain seq x y z
N MET A 1 -28.25 -20.82 -21.05
CA MET A 1 -27.36 -20.31 -22.11
C MET A 1 -25.92 -20.59 -21.68
N ARG A 2 -25.22 -21.55 -22.30
CA ARG A 2 -23.79 -21.75 -22.06
C ARG A 2 -23.05 -20.77 -22.98
N ASN A 3 -22.39 -19.77 -22.40
CA ASN A 3 -21.65 -18.75 -23.13
C ASN A 3 -20.26 -19.28 -23.51
N GLU A 4 -20.24 -20.37 -24.29
CA GLU A 4 -19.02 -21.00 -24.77
C GLU A 4 -18.83 -20.66 -26.25
N LEU A 5 -17.71 -20.02 -26.57
CA LEU A 5 -17.28 -19.77 -27.93
C LEU A 5 -16.36 -20.91 -28.36
N VAL A 6 -16.70 -21.57 -29.46
CA VAL A 6 -15.81 -22.54 -30.10
C VAL A 6 -14.81 -21.78 -30.96
N CYS A 7 -13.53 -21.89 -30.63
CA CYS A 7 -12.45 -21.25 -31.37
C CYS A 7 -11.44 -22.29 -31.88
N SER A 8 -10.79 -21.97 -33.00
CA SER A 8 -9.77 -22.84 -33.58
C SER A 8 -8.53 -22.91 -32.67
N PRO A 9 -7.74 -24.00 -32.73
CA PRO A 9 -6.51 -24.15 -31.94
C PRO A 9 -5.55 -22.97 -32.08
N ARG A 10 -5.48 -22.36 -33.27
CA ARG A 10 -4.65 -21.18 -33.53
C ARG A 10 -5.10 -19.95 -32.73
N ILE A 11 -6.40 -19.69 -32.67
CA ILE A 11 -6.95 -18.55 -31.91
C ILE A 11 -6.78 -18.78 -30.41
N ALA A 12 -7.01 -20.02 -29.94
CA ALA A 12 -6.76 -20.37 -28.54
C ALA A 12 -5.28 -20.15 -28.16
N ALA A 13 -4.35 -20.63 -28.99
CA ALA A 13 -2.91 -20.42 -28.78
C ALA A 13 -2.54 -18.93 -28.74
N LEU A 14 -3.06 -18.12 -29.66
CA LEU A 14 -2.83 -16.67 -29.68
C LEU A 14 -3.36 -15.99 -28.42
N LEU A 15 -4.55 -16.38 -27.94
CA LEU A 15 -5.10 -15.90 -26.68
C LEU A 15 -4.22 -16.32 -25.49
N PHE A 16 -3.80 -17.58 -25.42
CA PHE A 16 -2.90 -18.05 -24.36
C PHE A 16 -1.58 -17.29 -24.36
N SER A 17 -0.95 -17.09 -25.52
CA SER A 17 0.27 -16.30 -25.64
C SER A 17 0.05 -14.86 -25.18
N ARG A 18 -1.09 -14.23 -25.50
CA ARG A 18 -1.37 -12.87 -25.04
C ARG A 18 -1.63 -12.81 -23.54
N VAL A 19 -2.39 -13.76 -22.99
CA VAL A 19 -2.64 -13.86 -21.54
C VAL A 19 -1.33 -14.08 -20.77
N ALA A 20 -0.45 -14.94 -21.27
CA ALA A 20 0.88 -15.15 -20.71
C ALA A 20 1.74 -13.88 -20.80
N ALA A 21 1.72 -13.17 -21.93
CA ALA A 21 2.43 -11.91 -22.11
C ALA A 21 1.91 -10.81 -21.16
N ILE A 22 0.59 -10.69 -20.95
CA ILE A 22 0.00 -9.72 -20.00
C ILE A 22 0.40 -10.06 -18.55
N GLY A 23 0.59 -11.34 -18.22
CA GLY A 23 1.17 -11.77 -16.95
C GLY A 23 2.63 -11.36 -16.82
N SER A 24 3.42 -11.59 -17.87
CA SER A 24 4.84 -11.27 -17.94
C SER A 24 5.12 -9.76 -17.94
N GLU A 25 4.34 -8.95 -18.68
CA GLU A 25 4.42 -7.47 -18.68
C GLU A 25 4.14 -6.89 -17.28
N ARG A 26 3.24 -7.50 -16.51
CA ARG A 26 3.04 -7.14 -15.09
C ARG A 26 4.24 -7.49 -14.22
N SER A 27 4.96 -8.55 -14.54
CA SER A 27 6.20 -8.97 -13.86
C SER A 27 7.43 -8.16 -14.31
N HIS A 28 7.46 -7.67 -15.55
CA HIS A 28 8.57 -6.91 -16.15
C HIS A 28 8.43 -5.39 -16.08
N ALA A 29 7.24 -4.86 -15.80
CA ALA A 29 7.07 -3.50 -15.27
C ALA A 29 7.62 -3.38 -13.82
N SER A 30 8.55 -4.25 -13.42
CA SER A 30 9.26 -4.26 -12.14
C SER A 30 10.45 -3.29 -12.12
N ASP A 31 10.58 -2.40 -13.09
CA ASP A 31 11.26 -1.11 -12.89
C ASP A 31 10.45 -0.12 -12.02
N ASN A 32 9.26 -0.52 -11.53
CA ASN A 32 8.33 0.30 -10.74
C ASN A 32 8.37 -0.01 -9.24
N SER A 33 9.33 0.57 -8.50
CA SER A 33 9.25 0.63 -7.03
C SER A 33 8.03 1.43 -6.54
N ALA A 34 7.42 2.23 -7.41
CA ALA A 34 6.25 3.04 -7.10
C ALA A 34 4.94 2.22 -7.17
N LEU A 35 4.06 2.47 -6.20
CA LEU A 35 2.70 1.95 -6.23
C LEU A 35 1.89 2.68 -7.32
N THR A 36 1.05 1.93 -8.03
CA THR A 36 0.04 2.50 -8.95
C THR A 36 -1.07 3.18 -8.16
N ARG A 37 -1.89 4.00 -8.83
CA ARG A 37 -3.06 4.66 -8.20
C ARG A 37 -3.99 3.66 -7.50
N ARG A 38 -4.28 2.53 -8.16
CA ARG A 38 -5.16 1.50 -7.60
C ARG A 38 -4.56 0.81 -6.39
N GLU A 39 -3.24 0.60 -6.40
CA GLU A 39 -2.54 0.02 -5.27
C GLU A 39 -2.53 0.97 -4.06
N HIS A 40 -2.42 2.28 -4.26
CA HIS A 40 -2.55 3.27 -3.18
C HIS A 40 -3.93 3.24 -2.52
N GLU A 41 -5.00 3.15 -3.31
CA GLU A 41 -6.37 3.00 -2.77
C GLU A 41 -6.48 1.76 -1.88
N ILE A 42 -5.94 0.63 -2.35
CA ILE A 42 -5.95 -0.62 -1.60
C ILE A 42 -5.11 -0.51 -0.33
N VAL A 43 -3.92 0.10 -0.38
CA VAL A 43 -3.08 0.35 0.80
C VAL A 43 -3.82 1.19 1.84
N SER A 44 -4.51 2.26 1.43
CA SER A 44 -5.30 3.09 2.36
C SER A 44 -6.37 2.27 3.10
N LEU A 45 -7.08 1.40 2.40
CA LEU A 45 -8.08 0.52 3.01
C LEU A 45 -7.44 -0.57 3.88
N MET A 46 -6.27 -1.09 3.50
CA MET A 46 -5.51 -2.03 4.32
C MET A 46 -5.06 -1.40 5.64
N THR A 47 -4.60 -0.14 5.62
CA THR A 47 -4.18 0.60 6.82
C THR A 47 -5.33 0.92 7.75
N GLN A 48 -6.57 0.94 7.24
CA GLN A 48 -7.81 1.04 8.03
C GLN A 48 -8.25 -0.31 8.61
N GLY A 49 -7.55 -1.41 8.30
CA GLY A 49 -7.84 -2.74 8.83
C GLY A 49 -8.85 -3.56 8.03
N LEU A 50 -9.33 -3.08 6.87
CA LEU A 50 -10.36 -3.77 6.10
C LEU A 50 -9.87 -5.12 5.56
N SER A 51 -10.77 -6.11 5.57
CA SER A 51 -10.56 -7.42 4.96
C SER A 51 -10.61 -7.35 3.43
N ASN A 52 -10.07 -8.37 2.75
CA ASN A 52 -10.09 -8.41 1.28
C ASN A 52 -11.53 -8.42 0.72
N LYS A 53 -12.49 -8.98 1.46
CA LYS A 53 -13.92 -8.99 1.08
C LYS A 53 -14.51 -7.57 1.15
N GLU A 54 -14.18 -6.81 2.19
CA GLU A 54 -14.66 -5.44 2.36
C GLU A 54 -14.04 -4.50 1.34
N ILE A 55 -12.73 -4.63 1.09
CA ILE A 55 -12.02 -3.91 0.03
C ILE A 55 -12.65 -4.20 -1.33
N ALA A 56 -12.90 -5.48 -1.64
CA ALA A 56 -13.55 -5.89 -2.88
C ALA A 56 -14.93 -5.24 -3.06
N ARG A 57 -15.74 -5.22 -1.98
CA ARG A 57 -17.06 -4.58 -1.97
C ARG A 57 -16.99 -3.07 -2.19
N GLN A 58 -16.11 -2.38 -1.46
CA GLN A 58 -15.97 -0.93 -1.53
C GLN A 58 -15.45 -0.47 -2.89
N LEU A 59 -14.53 -1.25 -3.46
CA LEU A 59 -13.91 -0.96 -4.74
C LEU A 59 -14.63 -1.59 -5.94
N ARG A 60 -15.76 -2.27 -5.71
CA ARG A 60 -16.62 -2.96 -6.70
C ARG A 60 -15.84 -3.90 -7.64
N ILE A 61 -14.94 -4.71 -7.08
CA ILE A 61 -14.13 -5.69 -7.82
C ILE A 61 -14.20 -7.07 -7.16
N GLN A 62 -13.70 -8.11 -7.84
CA GLN A 62 -13.64 -9.45 -7.25
C GLN A 62 -12.56 -9.55 -6.16
N ASN A 63 -12.81 -10.41 -5.17
CA ASN A 63 -11.85 -10.70 -4.09
C ASN A 63 -10.53 -11.27 -4.64
N ALA A 64 -10.58 -12.10 -5.70
CA ALA A 64 -9.39 -12.60 -6.37
C ALA A 64 -8.51 -11.46 -6.92
N THR A 65 -9.13 -10.43 -7.51
CA THR A 65 -8.43 -9.23 -7.99
C THR A 65 -7.75 -8.47 -6.84
N VAL A 66 -8.43 -8.33 -5.70
CA VAL A 66 -7.84 -7.71 -4.50
C VAL A 66 -6.63 -8.50 -4.02
N LYS A 67 -6.70 -9.84 -3.95
CA LYS A 67 -5.56 -10.69 -3.57
C LYS A 67 -4.37 -10.48 -4.49
N ASN A 68 -4.59 -10.38 -5.80
CA ASN A 68 -3.53 -10.14 -6.78
C ASN A 68 -2.88 -8.77 -6.59
N HIS A 69 -3.68 -7.74 -6.33
CA HIS A 69 -3.14 -6.41 -5.99
C HIS A 69 -2.34 -6.43 -4.68
N ILE A 70 -2.84 -7.09 -3.64
CA ILE A 70 -2.12 -7.21 -2.36
C ILE A 70 -0.79 -7.92 -2.56
N HIS A 71 -0.74 -9.01 -3.32
CA HIS A 71 0.53 -9.69 -3.62
C HIS A 71 1.54 -8.74 -4.30
N SER A 72 1.08 -7.95 -5.27
CA SER A 72 1.90 -6.96 -5.97
C SER A 72 2.38 -5.85 -5.03
N ILE A 73 1.51 -5.36 -4.14
CA ILE A 73 1.83 -4.35 -3.12
C ILE A 73 2.90 -4.86 -2.16
N LEU A 74 2.74 -6.09 -1.64
CA LEU A 74 3.70 -6.67 -0.70
C LEU A 74 5.09 -6.80 -1.34
N ALA A 75 5.13 -7.25 -2.60
CA ALA A 75 6.37 -7.34 -3.38
C ALA A 75 7.01 -5.95 -3.56
N LYS A 76 6.24 -4.94 -4.00
CA LYS A 76 6.74 -3.57 -4.22
C LYS A 76 7.20 -2.86 -2.95
N LEU A 77 6.53 -3.13 -1.82
CA LEU A 77 6.89 -2.55 -0.51
C LEU A 77 7.98 -3.34 0.22
N HIS A 78 8.41 -4.47 -0.34
CA HIS A 78 9.36 -5.40 0.25
C HIS A 78 8.96 -5.88 1.66
N VAL A 79 7.68 -6.19 1.83
CA VAL A 79 7.13 -6.72 3.09
C VAL A 79 6.53 -8.10 2.86
N ARG A 80 6.49 -8.94 3.90
CA ARG A 80 6.00 -10.33 3.79
C ARG A 80 4.55 -10.44 4.20
N ARG A 81 4.10 -9.62 5.14
CA ARG A 81 2.76 -9.73 5.73
C ARG A 81 1.98 -8.45 5.52
N ARG A 82 0.67 -8.57 5.30
CA ARG A 82 -0.23 -7.42 5.16
C ARG A 82 -0.18 -6.45 6.35
N GLY A 83 0.08 -6.93 7.56
CA GLY A 83 0.19 -6.10 8.75
C GLY A 83 1.44 -5.20 8.73
N GLU A 84 2.49 -5.60 8.03
CA GLU A 84 3.74 -4.84 7.89
C GLU A 84 3.57 -3.63 6.96
N VAL A 85 2.53 -3.61 6.12
CA VAL A 85 2.25 -2.50 5.19
C VAL A 85 2.04 -1.20 5.94
N ALA A 86 1.24 -1.20 7.01
CA ALA A 86 0.99 0.01 7.80
C ALA A 86 2.30 0.56 8.39
N ALA A 87 3.10 -0.31 9.01
CA ALA A 87 4.40 0.06 9.55
C ALA A 87 5.34 0.65 8.48
N ARG A 88 5.36 0.06 7.27
CA ARG A 88 6.19 0.54 6.16
C ARG A 88 5.77 1.93 5.66
N ILE A 89 4.46 2.16 5.51
CA ILE A 89 3.91 3.43 5.04
C ILE A 89 4.12 4.54 6.08
N TYR A 90 3.83 4.28 7.35
CA TYR A 90 4.03 5.30 8.40
C TYR A 90 5.52 5.56 8.68
N GLY A 91 6.36 4.53 8.67
CA GLY A 91 7.80 4.68 8.86
C GLY A 91 8.46 5.52 7.76
N SER A 92 8.08 5.31 6.50
CA SER A 92 8.57 6.14 5.38
C SER A 92 8.04 7.57 5.42
N ALA A 93 6.80 7.78 5.87
CA ALA A 93 6.23 9.11 6.06
C ALA A 93 6.95 9.90 7.17
N LEU A 94 7.35 9.24 8.27
CA LEU A 94 8.12 9.87 9.35
C LEU A 94 9.54 10.28 8.88
N LEU A 95 10.19 9.45 8.07
CA LEU A 95 11.49 9.80 7.48
C LEU A 95 11.39 10.96 6.48
N SER A 96 10.32 11.01 5.70
CA SER A 96 10.12 12.05 4.67
C SER A 96 9.68 13.40 5.25
N ARG A 97 9.02 13.41 6.41
CA ARG A 97 8.50 14.65 7.02
C ARG A 97 9.52 15.43 7.85
N GLY A 98 10.75 14.93 7.99
CA GLY A 98 11.75 15.53 8.86
C GLY A 98 11.33 15.43 10.32
N ILE A 99 12.10 14.72 11.14
CA ILE A 99 11.90 14.76 12.58
C ILE A 99 12.15 16.22 12.99
N PRO A 100 11.16 16.98 13.52
CA PRO A 100 11.47 18.25 14.13
C PRO A 100 12.41 17.92 15.28
N SER A 101 13.69 18.21 15.10
CA SER A 101 14.70 17.97 16.11
C SER A 101 14.21 18.62 17.39
N LEU A 102 13.95 17.82 18.42
CA LEU A 102 13.73 18.25 19.80
C LEU A 102 15.04 18.88 20.29
N GLN A 103 15.39 20.06 19.77
CA GLN A 103 16.42 20.89 20.34
C GLN A 103 15.77 21.71 21.45
N HIS A 104 16.42 21.67 22.62
CA HIS A 104 16.21 22.54 23.78
C HIS A 104 15.00 22.24 24.70
N ARG A 105 15.15 21.19 25.52
CA ARG A 105 14.79 21.30 26.94
C ARG A 105 15.98 20.91 27.81
N HIS A 106 16.97 21.79 27.84
CA HIS A 106 17.96 21.83 28.91
C HIS A 106 17.95 23.22 29.55
N ARG A 107 17.09 23.39 30.56
CA ARG A 107 17.41 24.14 31.79
C ARG A 107 16.43 23.72 32.88
N LEU A 108 16.90 22.79 33.69
CA LEU A 108 16.46 22.65 35.07
C LEU A 108 16.84 23.93 35.82
N GLY A 109 15.92 24.40 36.66
CA GLY A 109 16.21 25.10 37.91
C GLY A 109 16.90 26.46 37.83
N SER A 110 16.13 27.52 38.02
CA SER A 110 16.50 28.48 39.06
C SER A 110 15.24 28.84 39.83
N SER A 111 15.07 28.18 40.97
CA SER A 111 14.30 28.73 42.08
C SER A 111 15.08 29.93 42.59
N HIS A 112 14.76 31.12 42.10
CA HIS A 112 14.95 32.37 42.81
C HIS A 112 14.18 33.45 42.05
N ASP A 113 13.30 34.17 42.77
CA ASP A 113 12.51 35.33 42.34
C ASP A 113 11.21 34.97 41.57
N ALA A 114 9.99 35.31 41.98
CA ALA A 114 9.55 36.44 42.77
C ALA A 114 8.28 36.11 43.58
N ILE A 115 8.37 36.25 44.90
CA ILE A 115 7.25 36.64 45.76
C ILE A 115 7.05 38.14 45.52
N ALA A 116 6.08 38.52 44.69
CA ALA A 116 5.57 39.89 44.59
C ALA A 116 4.29 39.92 43.73
N ALA A 117 3.15 39.60 44.33
CA ALA A 117 1.82 40.02 43.87
C ALA A 117 0.78 39.74 44.96
N LEU A 118 0.87 40.48 46.07
CA LEU A 118 -0.23 40.76 46.98
C LEU A 118 -0.04 42.21 47.46
N ASP A 119 -0.60 43.13 46.67
CA ASP A 119 -1.25 44.36 47.13
C ASP A 119 -2.21 44.83 46.03
#